data_AF-A0A840S346-F1
#
_entry.id   AF-A0A840S346-F1
#
_cell.length_a   1.000
_cell.length_b   1.000
_cell.length_c   1.000
_cell.angle_alpha   90.00
_cell.angle_beta   90.00
_cell.angle_gamma   90.00
#
_symmetry.space_group_name_H-M   'P 1'
#
loop_
_entity.id
_entity.type
_entity.pdbx_description
1 polymer ?
#
loop_
_entity_poly.entity_id
_entity_poly.type
_entity_poly.pdbx_seq_one_letter_code
_entity_poly.pdbx_strand_id
1 'polypeptide(L)'
;MTFGAMEAAQAQGLVAGRDLLFSGINTSAEAMQAVVDGRLAALSGGHFLCGAWALVLLHDHHRGLDFMSEGLELQRPMFMLFDAPQARRFLQRFGDGQALALDFRPYSKALNPGLKRYPFQLEGLLKAGSRSE
;
A
#
# COMPACT_ATOMS: atom_id res chain seq x y z
N MET A 1 -14.51 -3.33 10.39
CA MET A 1 -15.54 -4.32 9.99
C MET A 1 -15.03 -5.74 10.15
N THR A 2 -13.97 -6.14 9.46
CA THR A 2 -13.52 -7.54 9.47
C THR A 2 -13.21 -8.09 10.87
N PHE A 3 -12.52 -7.34 11.72
CA PHE A 3 -12.20 -7.81 13.08
C PHE A 3 -13.43 -8.01 13.97
N GLY A 4 -14.40 -7.10 13.92
CA GLY A 4 -15.68 -7.32 14.64
C GLY A 4 -16.43 -8.56 14.15
N ALA A 5 -16.35 -8.88 12.85
CA ALA A 5 -16.92 -10.14 12.33
C ALA A 5 -16.15 -11.37 12.79
N MET A 6 -14.81 -11.28 12.91
CA MET A 6 -13.98 -12.35 13.48
C MET A 6 -14.27 -12.58 14.96
N GLU A 7 -14.41 -11.51 15.74
CA GLU A 7 -14.78 -11.56 17.16
C GLU A 7 -16.13 -12.25 17.35
N ALA A 8 -17.13 -11.91 16.52
CA ALA A 8 -18.44 -12.56 16.54
C ALA A 8 -18.37 -14.05 16.19
N ALA A 9 -17.53 -14.45 15.23
CA ALA A 9 -17.32 -15.87 14.90
C ALA A 9 -16.62 -16.62 16.04
N GLN A 10 -15.62 -15.99 16.67
CA GLN A 10 -14.90 -16.55 17.81
C GLN A 10 -15.83 -16.76 19.01
N ALA A 11 -16.77 -15.83 19.25
CA ALA A 11 -17.77 -15.97 20.31
C ALA A 11 -18.69 -17.20 20.11
N GLN A 12 -18.80 -17.70 18.88
CA GLN A 12 -19.53 -18.93 18.53
C GLN A 12 -18.62 -20.18 18.47
N GLY A 13 -17.36 -20.07 18.90
CA GLY A 13 -16.40 -21.17 18.90
C GLY A 13 -15.78 -21.48 17.54
N LEU A 14 -15.93 -20.60 16.55
CA LEU A 14 -15.39 -20.78 15.20
C LEU A 14 -13.99 -20.14 15.08
N VAL A 15 -13.09 -20.78 14.33
CA VAL A 15 -11.72 -20.31 14.12
C VAL A 15 -11.60 -19.58 12.78
N ALA A 16 -11.28 -18.29 12.83
CA ALA A 16 -11.00 -17.48 11.65
C ALA A 16 -9.80 -18.02 10.85
N GLY A 17 -9.94 -18.08 9.53
CA GLY A 17 -8.94 -18.64 8.62
C GLY A 17 -9.02 -20.16 8.46
N ARG A 18 -9.83 -20.85 9.29
CA ARG A 18 -10.03 -22.30 9.20
C ARG A 18 -11.50 -22.66 8.98
N ASP A 19 -12.35 -22.29 9.93
CA ASP A 19 -13.78 -22.64 9.90
C ASP A 19 -14.56 -21.58 9.09
N LEU A 20 -14.11 -20.32 9.13
CA LEU A 20 -14.62 -19.21 8.32
C LEU A 20 -13.48 -18.41 7.69
N LEU A 21 -13.63 -18.07 6.41
CA LEU A 21 -12.69 -17.22 5.69
C LEU A 21 -13.13 -15.76 5.74
N PHE A 22 -12.18 -14.87 6.00
CA PHE A 22 -12.41 -13.43 6.09
C PHE A 22 -11.55 -12.68 5.09
N SER A 23 -12.10 -11.60 4.55
CA SER A 23 -11.38 -10.64 3.72
C SER A 23 -11.43 -9.24 4.32
N GLY A 24 -10.48 -8.40 3.92
CA GLY A 24 -10.40 -7.01 4.37
C GLY A 24 -9.78 -6.09 3.34
N ILE A 25 -9.99 -4.80 3.56
CA ILE A 25 -9.30 -3.71 2.88
C ILE A 25 -8.63 -2.85 3.95
N ASN A 26 -7.52 -2.19 3.58
CA ASN A 26 -6.64 -1.33 4.39
C ASN A 26 -5.36 -2.04 4.85
N THR A 27 -4.53 -1.31 5.59
CA THR A 27 -3.17 -1.72 5.91
C THR A 27 -2.79 -1.40 7.36
N SER A 28 -3.72 -1.57 8.32
CA SER A 28 -3.36 -1.45 9.74
C SER A 28 -2.36 -2.54 10.12
N ALA A 29 -1.52 -2.27 11.12
CA ALA A 29 -0.57 -3.28 11.62
C ALA A 29 -1.29 -4.57 12.05
N GLU A 30 -2.45 -4.43 12.69
CA GLU A 30 -3.31 -5.55 13.06
C GLU A 30 -3.78 -6.37 11.84
N ALA A 31 -4.15 -5.72 10.73
CA ALA A 31 -4.58 -6.41 9.50
C ALA A 31 -3.43 -7.16 8.85
N MET A 32 -2.24 -6.55 8.81
CA MET A 32 -1.04 -7.22 8.31
C MET A 32 -0.67 -8.42 9.17
N GLN A 33 -0.74 -8.27 10.50
CA GLN A 33 -0.48 -9.38 11.41
C GLN A 33 -1.52 -10.49 11.25
N ALA A 34 -2.80 -10.17 11.05
CA ALA A 34 -3.84 -11.15 10.80
C ALA A 34 -3.64 -11.95 9.49
N VAL A 35 -3.05 -11.34 8.46
CA VAL A 35 -2.61 -12.08 7.25
C VAL A 35 -1.45 -13.01 7.58
N VAL A 36 -0.46 -12.52 8.35
CA VAL A 36 0.69 -13.32 8.79
C VAL A 36 0.29 -14.52 9.63
N ASP A 37 -0.70 -14.35 10.51
CA ASP A 37 -1.24 -15.39 11.40
C ASP A 37 -2.19 -16.36 10.66
N GLY A 38 -2.54 -16.08 9.40
CA GLY A 38 -3.53 -16.84 8.64
C GLY A 38 -4.99 -16.62 9.07
N ARG A 39 -5.27 -15.65 9.95
CA ARG A 39 -6.64 -15.29 10.36
C ARG A 39 -7.41 -14.58 9.24
N LEU A 40 -6.71 -13.78 8.44
CA LEU A 40 -7.24 -13.14 7.23
C LEU A 40 -6.84 -13.94 5.99
N ALA A 41 -7.82 -14.39 5.21
CA ALA A 41 -7.59 -15.15 3.98
C ALA A 41 -7.22 -14.25 2.79
N ALA A 42 -7.69 -13.00 2.79
CA ALA A 42 -7.36 -12.01 1.77
C ALA A 42 -7.33 -10.60 2.38
N LEU A 43 -6.31 -9.82 2.06
CA LEU A 43 -6.22 -8.41 2.45
C LEU A 43 -5.74 -7.57 1.27
N SER A 44 -6.49 -6.53 0.94
CA SER A 44 -6.13 -5.60 -0.14
C SER A 44 -5.83 -4.21 0.40
N GLY A 45 -4.78 -3.56 -0.09
CA GLY A 45 -4.39 -2.22 0.37
C GLY A 45 -3.50 -1.46 -0.61
N GLY A 46 -3.06 -0.26 -0.23
CA GLY A 46 -2.23 0.62 -1.07
C GLY A 46 -2.92 1.91 -1.55
N HIS A 47 -4.25 1.92 -1.58
CA HIS A 47 -5.04 3.04 -2.11
C HIS A 47 -4.84 4.36 -1.32
N PHE A 48 -4.43 4.26 -0.06
CA PHE A 48 -4.06 5.41 0.78
C PHE A 48 -2.94 6.26 0.17
N LEU A 49 -2.11 5.71 -0.74
CA LEU A 49 -1.06 6.44 -1.45
C LEU A 49 -1.59 7.41 -2.51
N CYS A 50 -2.88 7.38 -2.85
CA CYS A 50 -3.47 8.30 -3.82
C CYS A 50 -3.14 9.76 -3.52
N GLY A 51 -3.23 10.15 -2.24
CA GLY A 51 -2.87 11.50 -1.80
C GLY A 51 -1.39 11.83 -2.03
N ALA A 52 -0.48 10.89 -1.75
CA ALA A 52 0.95 11.08 -1.99
C ALA A 52 1.26 11.22 -3.49
N TRP A 53 0.61 10.43 -4.34
CA TRP A 53 0.73 10.55 -5.79
C TRP A 53 0.18 11.85 -6.34
N ALA A 54 -0.94 12.34 -5.80
CA ALA A 54 -1.46 13.66 -6.14
C ALA A 54 -0.47 14.77 -5.81
N LEU A 55 0.24 14.68 -4.67
CA LEU A 55 1.29 15.64 -4.32
C LEU A 55 2.49 15.61 -5.28
N VAL A 56 2.86 14.43 -5.81
CA VAL A 56 3.89 14.33 -6.86
C VAL A 56 3.45 15.04 -8.14
N LEU A 57 2.19 14.87 -8.56
CA LEU A 57 1.65 15.57 -9.73
C LEU A 57 1.64 17.10 -9.53
N LEU A 58 1.22 17.56 -8.35
CA LEU A 58 1.20 18.98 -8.00
C LEU A 58 2.61 19.58 -7.94
N HIS A 59 3.58 18.82 -7.40
CA HIS A 59 4.99 19.22 -7.39
C HIS A 59 5.52 19.41 -8.82
N ASP A 60 5.28 18.45 -9.72
CA ASP A 60 5.76 18.53 -11.10
C ASP A 60 5.10 19.68 -11.87
N HIS A 61 3.80 19.87 -11.67
CA HIS A 61 3.06 21.00 -12.22
C HIS A 61 3.61 22.34 -11.72
N HIS A 62 3.91 22.47 -10.43
CA HIS A 62 4.54 23.67 -9.86
C HIS A 62 5.91 23.96 -10.48
N ARG A 63 6.63 22.93 -10.94
CA ARG A 63 7.92 23.05 -11.64
C ARG A 63 7.80 23.30 -13.15
N GLY A 64 6.60 23.56 -13.65
CA GLY A 64 6.33 23.83 -15.06
C GLY A 64 6.24 22.59 -15.95
N LEU A 65 6.18 21.39 -15.35
CA LEU A 65 5.94 20.14 -16.08
C LEU A 65 4.47 19.74 -15.87
N ASP A 66 3.64 19.96 -16.89
CA ASP A 66 2.27 19.45 -16.86
C ASP A 66 2.23 17.92 -16.99
N PHE A 67 1.11 17.33 -16.59
CA PHE A 67 0.86 15.90 -16.70
C PHE A 67 -0.13 15.58 -17.82
N MET A 68 -0.23 16.42 -18.86
CA MET A 68 -1.20 16.24 -19.96
C MET A 68 -1.04 14.88 -20.65
N SER A 69 0.20 14.39 -20.76
CA SER A 69 0.54 13.03 -21.24
C SER A 69 -0.15 11.89 -20.46
N GLU A 70 -0.65 12.15 -19.26
CA GLU A 70 -1.34 11.18 -18.40
C GLU A 70 -2.87 11.33 -18.42
N GLY A 71 -3.39 12.45 -18.95
CA GLY A 71 -4.81 12.80 -18.92
C GLY A 71 -5.25 13.51 -17.64
N LEU A 72 -6.50 13.99 -17.64
CA LEU A 72 -7.15 14.61 -16.47
C LEU A 72 -7.72 13.56 -15.49
N GLU A 73 -7.92 12.34 -15.96
CA GLU A 73 -8.32 11.18 -15.17
C GLU A 73 -7.23 10.13 -15.24
N LEU A 74 -6.66 9.76 -14.09
CA LEU A 74 -5.63 8.72 -14.00
C LEU A 74 -6.24 7.43 -13.45
N GLN A 75 -6.29 6.41 -14.29
CA GLN A 75 -6.65 5.05 -13.87
C GLN A 75 -5.36 4.26 -13.59
N ARG A 76 -5.10 3.95 -12.32
CA ARG A 76 -3.89 3.24 -11.89
C ARG A 76 -4.25 2.10 -10.94
N PRO A 77 -3.45 1.01 -10.91
CA PRO A 77 -3.57 -0.01 -9.87
C PRO A 77 -3.30 0.61 -8.49
N MET A 78 -4.37 0.82 -7.72
CA MET A 78 -4.29 1.40 -6.37
C MET A 78 -4.29 0.33 -5.27
N PHE A 79 -4.53 -0.92 -5.63
CA PHE A 79 -4.66 -2.03 -4.70
C PHE A 79 -3.65 -3.12 -5.02
N MET A 80 -3.03 -3.62 -3.95
CA MET A 80 -2.22 -4.83 -3.92
C MET A 80 -2.90 -5.83 -2.98
N LEU A 81 -2.99 -7.08 -3.40
CA LEU A 81 -3.32 -8.20 -2.52
C LEU A 81 -2.07 -8.58 -1.73
N PHE A 82 -2.15 -8.61 -0.41
CA PHE A 82 -1.03 -8.94 0.46
C PHE A 82 -0.96 -10.45 0.74
N ASP A 83 0.20 -11.04 0.47
CA ASP A 83 0.62 -12.32 1.04
C ASP A 83 1.38 -12.13 2.36
N ALA A 84 1.66 -13.23 3.08
CA ALA A 84 2.38 -13.17 4.36
C ALA A 84 3.80 -12.56 4.25
N PRO A 85 4.62 -12.86 3.23
CA PRO A 85 5.88 -12.15 2.99
C PRO A 85 5.74 -10.63 2.81
N GLN A 86 4.77 -10.18 2.01
CA GLN A 86 4.49 -8.76 1.78
C GLN A 86 3.97 -8.07 3.05
N ALA A 87 3.09 -8.74 3.80
CA ALA A 87 2.57 -8.23 5.08
C ALA A 87 3.69 -8.06 6.12
N ARG A 88 4.61 -9.03 6.24
CA ARG A 88 5.81 -8.91 7.10
C ARG A 88 6.68 -7.72 6.68
N ARG A 89 6.91 -7.56 5.39
CA ARG A 89 7.70 -6.44 4.87
C ARG A 89 7.02 -5.09 5.12
N PHE A 90 5.70 -5.03 4.97
CA PHE A 90 4.91 -3.85 5.30
C PHE A 90 5.06 -3.50 6.79
N LEU A 91 4.91 -4.48 7.69
CA LEU A 91 5.08 -4.28 9.14
C LEU A 91 6.48 -3.78 9.49
N GLN A 92 7.53 -4.37 8.92
CA GLN A 92 8.92 -3.92 9.14
C GLN A 92 9.16 -2.47 8.71
N ARG A 93 8.41 -1.97 7.72
CA ARG A 93 8.62 -0.64 7.15
C ARG A 93 7.68 0.44 7.71
N PHE A 94 6.48 0.04 8.14
CA PHE A 94 5.38 0.96 8.47
C PHE A 94 4.67 0.63 9.79
N GLY A 95 4.95 -0.51 10.42
CA GLY A 95 4.18 -1.03 11.55
C GLY A 95 4.32 -0.26 12.86
N ASP A 96 5.52 0.26 13.15
CA ASP A 96 5.85 0.81 14.47
C ASP A 96 5.66 2.34 14.59
N GLY A 97 4.87 2.96 13.71
CA GLY A 97 4.72 4.43 13.66
C GLY A 97 5.99 5.18 13.23
N GLN A 98 7.11 4.48 13.09
CA GLN A 98 8.34 4.93 12.44
C GLN A 98 8.18 4.81 10.93
N ALA A 99 7.24 5.55 10.33
CA ALA A 99 7.17 5.64 8.88
C ALA A 99 8.53 6.13 8.39
N LEU A 100 9.37 5.20 7.91
CA LEU A 100 10.63 5.49 7.27
C LEU A 100 10.36 6.60 6.25
N ALA A 101 11.15 7.67 6.32
CA ALA A 101 10.98 8.82 5.43
C ALA A 101 10.85 8.33 4.00
N LEU A 102 9.63 8.41 3.45
CA LEU A 102 9.34 7.88 2.13
C LEU A 102 9.91 8.84 1.11
N ASP A 103 10.83 8.34 0.27
CA ASP A 103 11.38 9.12 -0.82
C ASP A 103 10.46 9.05 -2.04
N PHE A 104 9.78 10.17 -2.31
CA PHE A 104 8.91 10.32 -3.48
C PHE A 104 9.64 10.88 -4.70
N ARG A 105 10.91 11.29 -4.59
CA ARG A 105 11.68 11.85 -5.73
C ARG A 105 11.74 10.91 -6.94
N PRO A 106 11.88 9.57 -6.81
CA PRO A 106 11.89 8.66 -7.95
C PRO A 106 10.58 8.64 -8.77
N TYR A 107 9.50 9.19 -8.23
CA TYR A 107 8.19 9.22 -8.90
C TYR A 107 7.95 10.52 -9.67
N SER A 108 8.76 11.56 -9.46
CA SER A 108 8.62 12.85 -10.16
C SER A 108 9.23 12.78 -11.56
N LYS A 109 8.46 13.13 -12.60
CA LYS A 109 8.99 13.35 -13.97
C LYS A 109 9.86 14.59 -14.04
N ALA A 110 9.53 15.63 -13.28
CA ALA A 110 10.34 16.85 -13.23
C ALA A 110 11.76 16.58 -12.69
N LEU A 111 11.91 15.61 -11.79
CA LEU A 111 13.21 15.17 -11.27
C LEU A 111 13.83 14.02 -12.07
N ASN A 112 13.05 13.33 -12.89
CA ASN A 112 13.50 12.19 -13.69
C ASN A 112 12.99 12.31 -15.14
N PRO A 113 13.67 13.11 -16.00
CA PRO A 113 13.21 13.39 -17.37
C PRO A 113 13.06 12.17 -18.28
N GLY A 114 13.67 11.03 -17.92
CA GLY A 114 13.53 9.76 -18.63
C GLY A 114 12.17 9.07 -18.41
N LEU A 115 11.40 9.45 -17.39
CA LEU A 115 10.12 8.82 -17.07
C LEU A 115 9.05 9.16 -18.11
N LYS A 116 8.60 8.14 -18.84
CA LYS A 116 7.46 8.29 -19.78
C LYS A 116 6.11 8.27 -19.07
N ARG A 117 5.98 7.49 -18.00
CA ARG A 117 4.77 7.34 -17.18
C ARG A 117 5.12 7.48 -15.70
N TYR A 118 4.20 8.03 -14.90
CA TYR A 118 4.36 8.01 -13.43
C TYR A 118 4.29 6.57 -12.91
N PRO A 119 5.31 6.08 -12.19
CA PRO A 119 5.33 4.72 -11.67
C PRO A 119 4.57 4.61 -10.34
N PHE A 120 3.32 5.08 -10.29
CA PHE A 120 2.49 5.08 -9.07
C PHE A 120 2.00 3.68 -8.72
N GLN A 121 2.76 2.99 -7.88
CA GLN A 121 2.51 1.60 -7.45
C GLN A 121 3.17 1.35 -6.08
N LEU A 122 2.47 0.62 -5.21
CA LEU A 122 2.91 0.36 -3.83
C LEU A 122 4.18 -0.51 -3.77
N GLU A 123 4.32 -1.44 -4.72
CA GLU A 123 5.44 -2.38 -4.85
C GLU A 123 6.79 -1.66 -4.81
N GLY A 124 6.88 -0.48 -5.44
CA GLY A 124 8.09 0.33 -5.46
C GLY A 124 8.52 0.78 -4.05
N LEU A 125 7.55 1.16 -3.22
CA LEU A 125 7.80 1.59 -1.84
C LEU A 125 8.15 0.42 -0.91
N LEU A 126 7.62 -0.78 -1.18
CA LEU A 126 7.97 -1.98 -0.42
C LEU A 126 9.36 -2.53 -0.78
N LYS A 127 9.85 -2.29 -2.00
CA LYS A 127 11.18 -2.74 -2.45
C LYS A 127 12.31 -1.77 -2.12
N ALA A 128 12.03 -0.47 -2.01
CA ALA A 128 13.02 0.58 -1.78
C ALA A 128 13.60 0.60 -0.35
N GLY A 129 14.35 -0.45 0.01
CA GLY A 129 15.08 -0.59 1.29
C GLY A 129 16.52 -1.07 1.12
N SER A 130 16.96 -1.41 -0.10
CA SER A 130 18.36 -1.74 -0.39
C SER A 130 19.03 -0.56 -1.12
N ARG A 131 19.34 0.51 -0.40
CA ARG A 131 20.54 1.27 -0.74
C ARG A 131 21.59 0.83 0.26
N SER A 132 22.42 -0.12 -0.17
CA SER A 132 23.77 -0.24 0.37
C SER A 132 24.46 1.09 0.09
N GLU A 133 25.02 1.69 1.13
CA GLU A 133 26.06 2.72 1.01
C GLU A 133 27.23 2.21 0.16
#